data_AF-A0A1Q3M7Q8-F1
#
_entry.id   AF-A0A1Q3M7Q8-F1
#
_cell.length_a   1.000
_cell.length_b   1.000
_cell.length_c   1.000
_cell.angle_alpha   90.00
_cell.angle_beta   90.00
_cell.angle_gamma   90.00
#
_symmetry.space_group_name_H-M   'P 1'
#
loop_
_entity.id
_entity.type
_entity.pdbx_description
1 polymer ?
#
loop_
_entity_poly.entity_id
_entity_poly.type
_entity_poly.pdbx_seq_one_letter_code
_entity_poly.pdbx_strand_id
1 'polypeptide(L)'
;PSNELIPILKHYNIDTVINLRARNEDAKVLKDQPFNLVHIPIYTWAINRQDLLQTMQAIQTAKQNNQKVLIHCYHGSDRTGANIAMYRIIFENWPIEDAVKEMKQGGYGFHVIWKNIDHLFTPDNVKWIQQQLLNPSS
;
A
#
# COMPACT_ATOMS: atom_id res chain seq x y z
N PRO A 1 -9.48 -8.47 -4.49
CA PRO A 1 -9.59 -9.04 -5.85
C PRO A 1 -10.96 -9.72 -6.06
N SER A 2 -11.37 -10.02 -7.30
CA SER A 2 -12.48 -10.94 -7.59
C SER A 2 -11.99 -12.39 -7.66
N ASN A 3 -12.91 -13.36 -7.63
CA ASN A 3 -12.57 -14.80 -7.73
C ASN A 3 -11.82 -15.13 -9.04
N GLU A 4 -12.16 -14.45 -10.13
CA GLU A 4 -11.56 -14.66 -11.45
C GLU A 4 -10.06 -14.34 -11.50
N LEU A 5 -9.57 -13.51 -10.58
CA LEU A 5 -8.16 -13.14 -10.51
C LEU A 5 -7.32 -14.17 -9.75
N ILE A 6 -7.92 -15.13 -9.03
CA ILE A 6 -7.19 -16.12 -8.22
C ILE A 6 -6.12 -16.88 -9.03
N PRO A 7 -6.39 -17.40 -10.24
CA PRO A 7 -5.37 -18.07 -11.04
C PRO A 7 -4.18 -17.15 -11.38
N ILE A 8 -4.46 -15.86 -11.66
CA ILE A 8 -3.42 -14.86 -11.96
C ILE A 8 -2.57 -14.58 -10.71
N LEU A 9 -3.19 -14.43 -9.53
CA LEU A 9 -2.46 -14.26 -8.28
C LEU A 9 -1.51 -15.43 -8.01
N LYS A 10 -1.96 -16.66 -8.24
CA LYS A 10 -1.13 -17.87 -8.12
C LYS A 10 -0.02 -17.91 -9.16
N HIS A 11 -0.31 -17.55 -10.40
CA HIS A 11 0.67 -17.50 -11.48
C HIS A 11 1.84 -16.57 -11.17
N TYR A 12 1.58 -15.40 -10.58
CA TYR A 12 2.63 -14.47 -10.15
C TYR A 12 3.27 -14.82 -8.79
N ASN A 13 2.85 -15.93 -8.17
CA ASN A 13 3.24 -16.36 -6.82
C ASN A 13 2.98 -15.29 -5.75
N ILE A 14 1.83 -14.61 -5.81
CA ILE A 14 1.44 -13.67 -4.75
C ILE A 14 1.13 -14.47 -3.48
N ASP A 15 1.78 -14.10 -2.37
CA ASP A 15 1.59 -14.73 -1.07
C ASP A 15 0.72 -13.86 -0.15
N THR A 16 0.94 -12.55 -0.14
CA THR A 16 0.23 -11.59 0.71
C THR A 16 -0.62 -10.63 -0.12
N VAL A 17 -1.87 -10.42 0.28
CA VAL A 17 -2.80 -9.46 -0.32
C VAL A 17 -3.15 -8.38 0.70
N ILE A 18 -2.72 -7.15 0.44
CA ILE A 18 -3.03 -5.96 1.23
C ILE A 18 -4.23 -5.23 0.61
N ASN A 19 -5.36 -5.27 1.29
CA ASN A 19 -6.60 -4.61 0.89
C ASN A 19 -6.75 -3.25 1.57
N LEU A 20 -6.77 -2.17 0.79
CA LEU A 20 -6.93 -0.80 1.28
C LEU A 20 -8.39 -0.28 1.27
N ARG A 21 -9.34 -1.13 0.84
CA ARG A 21 -10.75 -0.75 0.75
C ARG A 21 -11.37 -0.67 2.14
N ALA A 22 -12.35 0.21 2.31
CA ALA A 22 -13.11 0.29 3.57
C ALA A 22 -13.80 -1.05 3.93
N ARG A 23 -14.24 -1.81 2.92
CA ARG A 23 -14.85 -3.13 3.10
C ARG A 23 -13.83 -4.24 2.85
N ASN A 24 -13.90 -5.28 3.68
CA ASN A 24 -13.07 -6.48 3.54
C ASN A 24 -13.76 -7.58 2.72
N GLU A 25 -13.99 -7.32 1.43
CA GLU A 25 -14.56 -8.34 0.54
C GLU A 25 -13.58 -9.49 0.29
N ASP A 26 -12.27 -9.24 0.43
CA ASP A 26 -11.24 -10.24 0.14
C ASP A 26 -11.25 -11.38 1.15
N ALA A 27 -11.61 -11.13 2.41
CA ALA A 27 -11.87 -12.18 3.39
C ALA A 27 -13.01 -13.13 3.01
N LYS A 28 -13.91 -12.73 2.10
CA LYS A 28 -14.97 -13.60 1.56
C LYS A 28 -14.51 -14.30 0.28
N VAL A 29 -13.97 -13.54 -0.66
CA VAL A 29 -13.51 -14.02 -1.99
C VAL A 29 -12.36 -15.01 -1.85
N LEU A 30 -11.42 -14.75 -0.94
CA LEU A 30 -10.16 -15.50 -0.81
C LEU A 30 -10.13 -16.42 0.43
N LYS A 31 -11.28 -16.63 1.10
CA LYS A 31 -11.38 -17.33 2.40
C LYS A 31 -10.64 -18.68 2.44
N ASP A 32 -10.74 -19.45 1.36
CA ASP A 32 -10.18 -20.81 1.27
C ASP A 32 -8.96 -20.89 0.36
N GLN A 33 -8.31 -19.75 0.09
CA GLN A 33 -7.08 -19.68 -0.69
C GLN A 33 -5.87 -19.49 0.23
N PRO A 34 -4.68 -19.98 -0.15
CA PRO A 34 -3.48 -19.92 0.69
C PRO A 34 -2.81 -18.53 0.63
N PHE A 35 -3.59 -17.47 0.78
CA PHE A 35 -3.08 -16.09 0.80
C PHE A 35 -3.09 -15.56 2.24
N ASN A 36 -2.03 -14.85 2.61
CA ASN A 36 -2.03 -14.01 3.80
C ASN A 36 -2.82 -12.73 3.51
N LEU A 37 -3.98 -12.55 4.16
CA LEU A 37 -4.85 -11.40 3.92
C LEU A 37 -4.61 -10.33 4.99
N VAL A 38 -4.18 -9.15 4.55
CA VAL A 38 -3.99 -7.98 5.41
C VAL A 38 -4.99 -6.91 5.02
N HIS A 39 -5.86 -6.50 5.95
CA HIS A 39 -6.87 -5.48 5.70
C HIS A 39 -6.54 -4.18 6.45
N ILE A 40 -6.27 -3.11 5.69
CA ILE A 40 -5.94 -1.78 6.21
C ILE A 40 -6.95 -0.81 5.61
N PRO A 41 -8.12 -0.59 6.24
CA PRO A 41 -9.18 0.20 5.64
C PRO A 41 -8.81 1.70 5.60
N ILE A 42 -8.63 2.25 4.40
CA ILE A 42 -8.32 3.67 4.22
C ILE A 42 -9.48 4.38 3.52
N TYR A 43 -9.93 5.48 4.11
CA TYR A 43 -10.80 6.46 3.46
C TYR A 43 -9.94 7.56 2.82
N THR A 44 -10.02 7.75 1.51
CA THR A 44 -9.12 8.67 0.79
C THR A 44 -9.17 10.10 1.34
N TRP A 45 -10.34 10.56 1.79
CA TRP A 45 -10.50 11.90 2.38
C TRP A 45 -9.87 12.07 3.78
N ALA A 46 -9.51 10.98 4.46
CA ALA A 46 -8.97 10.97 5.82
C ALA A 46 -7.64 10.20 5.94
N ILE A 47 -7.02 9.84 4.80
CA ILE A 47 -5.73 9.16 4.78
C ILE A 47 -4.67 9.98 5.53
N ASN A 48 -3.92 9.31 6.38
CA ASN A 48 -2.91 9.91 7.24
C ASN A 48 -1.61 9.10 7.25
N ARG A 49 -0.60 9.59 7.97
CA ARG A 49 0.71 8.94 8.05
C ARG A 49 0.69 7.57 8.74
N GLN A 50 -0.23 7.33 9.69
CA GLN A 50 -0.37 6.04 10.34
C GLN A 50 -0.90 4.98 9.36
N ASP A 51 -1.79 5.35 8.44
CA ASP A 51 -2.27 4.44 7.39
C ASP A 51 -1.12 3.98 6.47
N LEU A 52 -0.26 4.93 6.09
CA LEU A 52 0.94 4.62 5.32
C LEU A 52 1.89 3.72 6.12
N LEU A 53 2.12 4.04 7.40
CA LEU A 53 2.98 3.24 8.27
C LEU A 53 2.49 1.79 8.39
N GLN A 54 1.21 1.55 8.66
CA GLN A 54 0.65 0.20 8.77
C GLN A 54 0.89 -0.61 7.49
N THR A 55 0.73 0.04 6.34
CA THR A 55 1.00 -0.60 5.05
C THR A 55 2.49 -0.90 4.86
N MET A 56 3.39 0.03 5.22
CA MET A 56 4.83 -0.20 5.14
C MET A 56 5.28 -1.31 6.10
N GLN A 57 4.70 -1.41 7.29
CA GLN A 57 4.95 -2.50 8.23
C GLN A 57 4.52 -3.85 7.64
N ALA A 58 3.31 -3.93 7.07
CA ALA A 58 2.84 -5.15 6.42
C ALA A 58 3.75 -5.59 5.27
N ILE A 59 4.21 -4.64 4.45
CA ILE A 59 5.17 -4.92 3.36
C ILE A 59 6.53 -5.36 3.93
N GLN A 60 7.03 -4.71 5.00
CA GLN A 60 8.29 -5.08 5.64
C GLN A 60 8.25 -6.50 6.20
N THR A 61 7.15 -6.88 6.89
CA THR A 61 6.93 -8.23 7.39
C THR A 61 6.87 -9.24 6.24
N ALA A 62 6.12 -8.96 5.17
CA ALA A 62 6.08 -9.85 4.00
C ALA A 62 7.47 -10.01 3.37
N LYS A 63 8.24 -8.92 3.23
CA LYS A 63 9.61 -8.96 2.72
C LYS A 63 10.54 -9.80 3.60
N GLN A 64 10.45 -9.68 4.93
CA GLN A 64 11.22 -10.51 5.87
C GLN A 64 10.89 -12.00 5.73
N ASN A 65 9.65 -12.32 5.38
CA ASN A 65 9.18 -13.69 5.14
C ASN A 65 9.40 -14.17 3.69
N ASN A 66 10.10 -13.40 2.84
CA ASN A 66 10.29 -13.67 1.41
C ASN A 66 8.98 -13.84 0.62
N GLN A 67 7.93 -13.11 1.01
CA GLN A 67 6.61 -13.16 0.40
C GLN A 67 6.43 -12.09 -0.68
N LYS A 68 5.82 -12.45 -1.81
CA LYS A 68 5.38 -11.46 -2.81
C LYS A 68 4.05 -10.85 -2.41
N VAL A 69 3.94 -9.54 -2.57
CA VAL A 69 2.81 -8.74 -2.09
C VAL A 69 2.02 -8.17 -3.26
N LEU A 70 0.70 -8.31 -3.21
CA LEU A 70 -0.23 -7.48 -3.96
C LEU A 70 -0.86 -6.46 -3.02
N ILE A 71 -0.84 -5.18 -3.40
CA ILE A 71 -1.59 -4.12 -2.74
C ILE A 71 -2.66 -3.56 -3.68
N HIS A 72 -3.88 -3.34 -3.19
CA HIS A 72 -4.93 -2.73 -4.02
C HIS A 72 -5.94 -1.90 -3.19
N CYS A 73 -6.64 -1.00 -3.87
CA CYS A 73 -7.83 -0.32 -3.35
C CYS A 73 -9.05 -0.66 -4.22
N TYR A 74 -9.93 0.29 -4.53
CA TYR A 74 -11.04 0.08 -5.48
C TYR A 74 -10.59 0.27 -6.94
N HIS A 75 -9.93 1.40 -7.24
CA HIS A 75 -9.48 1.72 -8.61
C HIS A 75 -7.98 1.52 -8.81
N GLY A 76 -7.25 1.07 -7.79
CA GLY A 76 -5.79 0.93 -7.84
C GLY A 76 -5.03 2.26 -7.95
N SER A 77 -5.70 3.39 -7.72
CA SER A 77 -5.18 4.72 -8.02
C SER A 77 -4.75 5.51 -6.77
N ASP A 78 -5.68 6.14 -6.05
CA ASP A 78 -5.30 7.14 -5.02
C ASP A 78 -4.62 6.52 -3.79
N ARG A 79 -5.30 5.63 -3.05
CA ARG A 79 -4.75 4.97 -1.85
C ARG A 79 -3.60 4.04 -2.18
N THR A 80 -3.70 3.34 -3.30
CA THR A 80 -2.63 2.46 -3.78
C THR A 80 -1.42 3.30 -4.16
N GLY A 81 -1.59 4.33 -4.98
CA GLY A 81 -0.54 5.25 -5.39
C GLY A 81 0.15 5.93 -4.23
N ALA A 82 -0.59 6.39 -3.21
CA ALA A 82 -0.01 6.96 -2.01
C ALA A 82 0.91 5.97 -1.26
N ASN A 83 0.47 4.72 -1.11
CA ASN A 83 1.26 3.69 -0.47
C ASN A 83 2.46 3.25 -1.33
N ILE A 84 2.31 3.19 -2.66
CA ILE A 84 3.41 2.88 -3.57
C ILE A 84 4.45 4.00 -3.58
N ALA A 85 4.05 5.27 -3.61
CA ALA A 85 4.99 6.38 -3.50
C ALA A 85 5.78 6.33 -2.20
N MET A 86 5.12 6.03 -1.07
CA MET A 86 5.83 5.85 0.20
C MET A 86 6.78 4.64 0.15
N TYR A 87 6.37 3.54 -0.49
CA TYR A 87 7.24 2.38 -0.71
C TYR A 87 8.50 2.74 -1.51
N ARG A 88 8.36 3.48 -2.63
CA ARG A 88 9.49 3.97 -3.45
C ARG A 88 10.49 4.74 -2.60
N ILE A 89 10.00 5.66 -1.76
CA ILE A 89 10.84 6.50 -0.91
C ILE A 89 11.56 5.66 0.15
N ILE A 90 10.83 4.80 0.87
CA ILE A 90 11.33 4.09 2.04
C ILE A 90 12.23 2.91 1.70
N PHE A 91 11.82 2.09 0.73
CA PHE A 91 12.47 0.81 0.46
C PHE A 91 13.35 0.83 -0.80
N GLU A 92 13.09 1.76 -1.72
CA GLU A 92 13.88 1.91 -2.95
C GLU A 92 14.72 3.20 -2.98
N ASN A 93 14.64 4.01 -1.92
CA ASN A 93 15.40 5.26 -1.75
C ASN A 93 15.16 6.29 -2.88
N TRP A 94 13.96 6.30 -3.48
CA TRP A 94 13.62 7.32 -4.46
C TRP A 94 13.53 8.71 -3.82
N PRO A 95 13.90 9.78 -4.54
CA PRO A 95 13.54 11.14 -4.16
C PRO A 95 12.02 11.26 -3.98
N ILE A 96 11.60 12.03 -2.97
CA ILE A 96 10.18 12.28 -2.69
C ILE A 96 9.46 12.80 -3.93
N GLU A 97 10.08 13.74 -4.64
CA GLU A 97 9.51 14.38 -5.82
C GLU A 97 9.23 13.37 -6.96
N ASP A 98 10.15 12.44 -7.19
CA ASP A 98 10.01 11.42 -8.24
C ASP A 98 8.91 10.41 -7.90
N ALA A 99 8.84 9.97 -6.64
CA ALA A 99 7.79 9.08 -6.17
C ALA A 99 6.39 9.74 -6.25
N VAL A 100 6.29 11.01 -5.85
CA VAL A 100 5.03 11.78 -5.96
C VAL A 100 4.67 12.03 -7.42
N LYS A 101 5.66 12.24 -8.30
CA LYS A 101 5.45 12.37 -9.74
C LYS A 101 4.93 11.08 -10.34
N GLU A 102 5.50 9.92 -10.02
CA GLU A 102 4.99 8.60 -10.45
C GLU A 102 3.54 8.40 -10.00
N MET A 103 3.25 8.66 -8.72
CA MET A 103 1.89 8.55 -8.17
C MET A 103 0.87 9.40 -8.96
N LYS A 104 1.22 10.65 -9.30
CA LYS A 104 0.30 11.59 -9.96
C LYS A 104 0.24 11.44 -11.48
N GLN A 105 1.36 11.09 -12.10
CA GLN A 105 1.56 11.20 -13.56
C GLN A 105 1.95 9.88 -14.22
N GLY A 106 2.10 8.79 -13.47
CA GLY A 106 2.46 7.46 -13.99
C GLY A 106 1.37 6.74 -14.78
N GLY A 107 0.25 7.41 -15.08
CA GLY A 107 -0.86 6.82 -15.85
C GLY A 107 -1.84 5.98 -15.04
N TYR A 108 -1.75 5.99 -13.70
CA TYR A 108 -2.63 5.22 -12.81
C TYR A 108 -3.95 5.93 -12.45
N GLY A 109 -4.24 7.09 -13.03
CA GLY A 109 -5.52 7.79 -12.89
C GLY A 109 -5.73 8.55 -11.56
N PHE A 110 -4.67 9.08 -10.96
CA PHE A 110 -4.75 9.79 -9.68
C PHE A 110 -5.73 10.96 -9.74
N HIS A 111 -6.64 11.04 -8.76
CA HIS A 111 -7.61 12.13 -8.70
C HIS A 111 -6.99 13.35 -8.00
N VAL A 112 -6.75 14.40 -8.78
CA VAL A 112 -6.13 15.67 -8.33
C VAL A 112 -6.89 16.40 -7.21
N ILE A 113 -8.13 16.00 -6.92
CA ILE A 113 -8.92 16.55 -5.79
C ILE A 113 -8.32 16.18 -4.43
N TRP A 114 -7.55 15.09 -4.33
CA TRP A 114 -6.98 14.59 -3.07
C TRP A 114 -5.71 15.31 -2.65
N LYS A 115 -5.81 16.62 -2.42
CA LYS A 115 -4.70 17.46 -1.96
C LYS A 115 -4.14 17.02 -0.59
N ASN A 116 -4.97 16.39 0.24
CA ASN A 116 -4.57 15.87 1.54
C ASN A 116 -3.47 14.80 1.45
N ILE A 117 -3.39 14.06 0.33
CA ILE A 117 -2.35 13.05 0.11
C ILE A 117 -0.96 13.71 -0.04
N ASP A 118 -0.88 14.90 -0.65
CA ASP A 118 0.39 15.59 -0.88
C ASP A 118 1.09 15.95 0.43
N HIS A 119 0.30 16.30 1.45
CA HIS A 119 0.81 16.65 2.77
C HIS A 119 1.47 15.47 3.51
N LEU A 120 1.32 14.25 3.02
CA LEU A 120 1.96 13.06 3.59
C LEU A 120 3.41 12.89 3.11
N PHE A 121 3.80 13.56 2.03
CA PHE A 121 5.11 13.40 1.41
C PHE A 121 6.06 14.54 1.79
N THR A 122 6.28 14.71 3.09
CA THR A 122 7.27 15.65 3.63
C THR A 122 8.49 14.89 4.18
N PRO A 123 9.69 15.50 4.17
CA PRO A 123 10.88 14.88 4.76
C PRO A 123 10.67 14.45 6.22
N ASP A 124 9.96 15.26 7.01
CA ASP A 124 9.66 14.96 8.41
C ASP A 124 8.78 13.71 8.55
N ASN A 125 7.75 13.58 7.71
CA ASN A 125 6.88 12.42 7.76
C ASN A 125 7.58 11.15 7.29
N VAL A 126 8.39 11.24 6.23
CA VAL A 126 9.24 10.13 5.75
C VAL A 126 10.19 9.67 6.85
N LYS A 127 10.90 10.61 7.48
CA LYS A 127 11.81 10.32 8.59
C LYS A 127 11.07 9.68 9.77
N TRP A 128 9.88 10.19 10.11
CA TRP A 128 9.05 9.59 11.16
C TRP A 128 8.70 8.13 10.84
N ILE A 129 8.24 7.82 9.62
CA ILE A 129 7.94 6.43 9.20
C ILE A 129 9.19 5.56 9.27
N GLN A 130 10.35 6.02 8.77
CA GLN A 130 11.61 5.27 8.86
C GLN A 130 11.96 4.91 10.32
N GLN A 131 11.79 5.86 11.24
CA GLN A 131 12.03 5.62 12.67
C GLN A 131 11.08 4.58 13.26
N GLN A 132 9.80 4.62 12.89
CA GLN A 132 8.82 3.62 13.35
C GLN A 132 9.10 2.21 12.79
N LEU A 133 9.63 2.11 11.57
CA LEU A 133 10.01 0.83 10.97
C LEU A 133 11.30 0.23 11.54
N LEU A 134 12.20 1.06 12.10
CA LEU A 134 13.42 0.61 12.78
C LEU A 134 13.13 0.19 14.22
N ASN A 135 12.20 0.86 14.88
CA ASN A 135 11.77 0.59 16.25
C ASN A 135 10.27 0.31 16.27
N PRO A 136 9.82 -0.87 15.77
CA PRO A 136 8.43 -1.28 15.91
C PRO A 136 8.17 -1.40 17.41
N SER A 137 7.56 -0.38 18.00
CA SER A 137 7.18 -0.41 19.41
C SER A 137 6.16 -1.54 19.55
N SER A 138 6.45 -2.46 20.47
CA SER A 138 5.71 -3.71 20.73
C SER A 138 4.22 -3.54 20.94
#